data_AF-A0A959IZK5-F1
#
_entry.id   AF-A0A959IZK5-F1
#
_cell.length_a   1.000
_cell.length_b   1.000
_cell.length_c   1.000
_cell.angle_alpha   90.00
_cell.angle_beta   90.00
_cell.angle_gamma   90.00
#
_symmetry.space_group_name_H-M   'P 1'
#
loop_
_entity.id
_entity.type
_entity.pdbx_description
1 polymer ?
#
loop_
_entity_poly.entity_id
_entity_poly.type
_entity_poly.pdbx_seq_one_letter_code
_entity_poly.pdbx_strand_id
1 'polypeptide(L)' 'MAEIYTDQKNMLVKFIYGECDLFETLEVEHALEENKAFKAEFLKLKKSLALLKNTEYSPGKKSMNVILEYSRNKSTALS' A
#
# COMPACT_ATOMS: atom_id res chain seq x y z
N MET A 1 19.34 13.36 24.65
CA MET A 1 19.20 12.60 23.39
C MET A 1 18.19 13.33 22.54
N ALA A 2 18.65 13.82 21.39
CA ALA A 2 18.03 14.89 20.62
C ALA A 2 16.82 14.42 19.82
N GLU A 3 15.67 15.08 19.98
CA GLU A 3 14.73 15.51 18.93
C GLU A 3 14.50 14.66 17.65
N ILE A 4 14.47 13.32 17.72
CA ILE A 4 14.09 12.46 16.56
C ILE A 4 12.56 12.26 16.44
N TYR A 5 11.76 12.97 17.24
CA TYR A 5 10.31 12.77 17.32
C TYR A 5 9.48 13.71 16.43
N THR A 6 10.12 14.58 15.65
CA THR A 6 9.42 15.71 15.04
C THR A 6 8.49 15.31 13.89
N ASP A 7 8.59 14.09 13.34
CA ASP A 7 7.75 13.70 12.20
C ASP A 7 7.28 12.23 12.18
N GLN A 8 6.90 11.71 13.35
CA GLN A 8 6.34 10.35 13.52
C GLN A 8 5.21 10.00 12.52
N LYS A 9 4.39 10.98 12.12
CA LYS A 9 3.30 10.76 11.17
C LYS A 9 3.79 10.54 9.75
N ASN A 10 4.80 11.29 9.31
CA ASN A 10 5.38 11.13 7.97
C ASN A 10 6.10 9.79 7.85
N MET A 11 6.75 9.33 8.93
CA MET A 11 7.37 8.01 9.00
C MET A 11 6.36 6.87 8.88
N LEU A 12 5.19 6.96 9.53
CA LEU A 12 4.13 5.95 9.37
C LEU A 12 3.60 5.87 7.94
N VAL A 13 3.47 7.02 7.26
CA VAL A 13 3.05 7.06 5.86
C VAL A 13 4.10 6.40 4.97
N LYS A 14 5.38 6.82 5.06
CA LYS A 14 6.48 6.18 4.33
C LYS A 14 6.52 4.67 4.56
N PHE A 15 6.39 4.24 5.82
CA PHE A 15 6.41 2.83 6.19
C PHE A 15 5.27 2.04 5.55
N ILE A 16 4.05 2.59 5.54
CA ILE A 16 2.88 1.95 4.90
C ILE A 16 3.04 1.82 3.39
N TYR A 17 3.69 2.79 2.74
CA TYR A 17 3.96 2.76 1.30
C TYR A 17 5.25 2.00 0.93
N GLY A 18 6.02 1.53 1.91
CA GLY A 18 7.29 0.82 1.69
C GLY A 18 8.43 1.74 1.23
N GLU A 19 8.37 3.02 1.59
CA GLU A 19 9.35 4.06 1.22
C GLU A 19 10.37 4.35 2.34
N CYS A 20 10.39 3.54 3.39
CA CYS A 20 11.41 3.61 4.44
C CYS A 20 12.68 2.88 4.01
N ASP A 21 13.84 3.42 4.41
CA ASP A 21 15.08 2.65 4.40
C ASP A 21 15.13 1.61 5.53
N LEU A 22 16.19 0.80 5.58
CA LEU A 22 16.32 -0.28 6.57
C LEU A 22 16.30 0.24 8.02
N PHE A 23 17.00 1.33 8.31
CA PHE A 23 17.09 1.86 9.67
C PHE A 23 15.76 2.50 10.08
N GLU A 24 15.15 3.26 9.17
CA GLU A 24 13.82 3.83 9.33
C GLU A 24 12.75 2.74 9.58
N THR A 25 12.86 1.61 8.89
CA THR A 25 11.97 0.45 9.08
C THR A 25 12.12 -0.13 10.49
N LEU A 26 13.35 -0.38 10.94
CA LEU A 26 13.63 -0.92 12.26
C LEU A 26 13.17 0.00 13.39
N GLU A 27 13.38 1.31 13.24
CA GLU A 27 12.90 2.31 14.20
C GLU A 27 11.37 2.32 14.30
N VAL A 28 10.68 2.26 13.16
CA VAL A 28 9.21 2.22 13.13
C VAL A 28 8.69 0.92 13.72
N GLU A 29 9.28 -0.23 13.40
CA GLU A 29 8.91 -1.53 13.98
C GLU A 29 9.06 -1.53 15.50
N HIS A 30 10.20 -1.07 16.00
CA HIS A 30 10.43 -0.92 17.43
C HIS A 30 9.41 0.01 18.09
N ALA A 31 9.12 1.16 17.46
CA ALA A 31 8.12 2.10 17.96
C ALA A 31 6.69 1.51 17.95
N LEU A 32 6.35 0.65 16.99
CA LEU A 32 5.05 -0.05 16.92
C LEU A 32 4.91 -1.12 18.01
N GLU A 33 6.01 -1.69 18.49
CA GLU A 33 6.02 -2.65 19.60
C GLU A 33 5.89 -1.95 20.96
N GLU A 34 6.69 -0.90 21.17
CA GLU A 34 6.81 -0.21 22.45
C GLU A 34 5.68 0.79 22.71
N ASN A 35 5.11 1.41 21.66
CA ASN A 35 4.13 2.49 21.80
C ASN A 35 2.73 2.09 21.29
N LYS A 36 1.82 1.79 22.22
CA LYS A 36 0.42 1.45 21.93
C LYS A 36 -0.35 2.55 21.19
N ALA A 37 -0.09 3.83 21.50
CA ALA A 37 -0.77 4.95 20.85
C ALA A 37 -0.32 5.08 19.38
N PHE A 38 0.98 4.94 19.13
CA PHE A 38 1.57 4.93 17.79
C PHE A 38 1.04 3.77 16.94
N LYS A 39 0.95 2.57 17.54
CA LYS A 39 0.33 1.40 16.91
C LYS A 39 -1.14 1.64 16.56
N ALA A 40 -1.91 2.31 17.42
CA ALA A 40 -3.30 2.64 17.14
C ALA A 40 -3.43 3.60 15.94
N GLU A 41 -2.54 4.58 15.83
CA GLU A 41 -2.48 5.51 14.70
C GLU A 41 -2.13 4.79 13.39
N PHE A 42 -1.10 3.92 13.40
CA PHE A 42 -0.76 3.05 12.27
C PHE A 42 -1.95 2.21 11.79
N LEU A 43 -2.65 1.55 12.72
CA LEU A 43 -3.82 0.73 12.39
C LEU A 43 -4.96 1.56 11.79
N LYS A 44 -5.15 2.80 12.26
CA LYS A 44 -6.13 3.73 11.69
C LYS A 44 -5.77 4.10 10.26
N LEU A 45 -4.52 4.49 10.00
CA LEU A 45 -4.02 4.82 8.66
C LEU A 45 -4.13 3.62 7.71
N LYS A 46 -3.76 2.42 8.15
CA LYS A 46 -3.86 1.19 7.34
C LYS A 46 -5.31 0.88 6.94
N LYS A 47 -6.27 1.10 7.85
CA LYS A 47 -7.71 0.97 7.54
C LYS A 47 -8.17 2.02 6.53
N SER A 48 -7.76 3.28 6.70
CA SER A 48 -8.07 4.35 5.74
C SER A 48 -7.50 4.07 4.35
N LEU A 49 -6.27 3.55 4.26
CA LEU A 49 -5.67 3.16 2.98
C LEU A 49 -6.45 2.02 2.30
N ALA A 50 -6.95 1.04 3.05
CA ALA A 50 -7.77 -0.02 2.49
C ALA A 50 -9.06 0.52 1.86
N LEU A 51 -9.67 1.56 2.46
CA LEU A 51 -10.84 2.25 1.90
C LEU A 51 -10.50 3.02 0.62
N LEU A 52 -9.31 3.64 0.56
CA LEU A 52 -8.82 4.31 -0.65
C LEU A 52 -8.50 3.31 -1.77
N LYS A 53 -7.95 2.14 -1.46
CA LYS A 53 -7.68 1.12 -2.49
C LYS A 53 -8.95 0.60 -3.16
N ASN A 54 -10.09 0.62 -2.45
CA ASN A 54 -11.39 0.23 -3.00
C ASN A 54 -11.96 1.21 -4.03
N THR A 55 -11.35 2.39 -4.24
CA THR A 55 -11.57 3.14 -5.49
C THR A 55 -10.71 2.52 -6.59
N GLU A 56 -10.96 1.24 -6.90
CA GLU A 56 -10.32 0.58 -8.02
C GLU A 56 -10.82 1.24 -9.30
N TYR A 57 -9.88 1.77 -10.09
CA TYR A 57 -10.17 2.20 -11.44
C TYR A 57 -10.61 0.97 -12.24
N SER A 58 -11.89 0.90 -12.54
CA SER A 58 -12.41 -0.14 -13.42
C SER A 58 -11.80 0.06 -14.82
N PRO A 59 -11.20 -0.97 -15.45
CA PRO A 59 -10.76 -0.86 -16.83
C PRO A 59 -11.95 -0.48 -17.71
N GLY A 60 -11.76 0.55 -18.55
CA GLY A 60 -12.81 0.98 -19.46
C GLY A 60 -13.27 -0.17 -20.37
N LYS A 61 -14.54 -0.14 -20.80
CA LYS A 61 -15.13 -1.18 -21.67
C LYS A 61 -14.25 -1.56 -22.87
N LYS A 62 -13.56 -0.58 -23.45
CA LYS A 62 -12.63 -0.78 -24.58
C LYS A 62 -11.45 -1.68 -24.20
N SER A 63 -10.80 -1.42 -23.06
CA SER A 63 -9.68 -2.24 -22.58
C SER A 63 -10.14 -3.67 -22.27
N MET A 64 -11.32 -3.83 -21.67
CA MET A 64 -11.90 -5.15 -21.41
C MET A 64 -12.20 -5.92 -22.70
N ASN A 65 -12.76 -5.27 -23.73
CA ASN A 65 -13.04 -5.92 -25.01
C ASN A 65 -11.75 -6.40 -25.70
N VAL A 66 -10.68 -5.59 -25.68
CA VAL A 66 -9.38 -6.00 -26.25
C VAL A 66 -8.80 -7.23 -25.53
N ILE A 67 -8.87 -7.26 -24.19
CA ILE A 67 -8.42 -8.42 -23.41
C ILE A 67 -9.24 -9.67 -23.76
N LEU A 68 -10.56 -9.53 -23.86
CA LEU A 68 -11.46 -10.64 -24.20
C LEU A 68 -11.26 -11.15 -25.63
N GLU A 69 -11.06 -10.25 -26.60
CA GLU A 69 -10.75 -10.60 -27.99
C GLU A 69 -9.42 -11.36 -28.09
N TYR A 70 -8.38 -10.86 -27.42
CA TYR A 70 -7.07 -11.52 -27.39
C TYR A 70 -7.15 -12.91 -26.74
N SER A 71 -7.92 -13.05 -25.66
CA SER A 71 -8.14 -14.34 -25.00
C SER A 71 -8.84 -15.36 -25.89
N ARG A 72 -9.77 -14.92 -26.76
CA ARG A 72 -10.49 -15.80 -27.69
C ARG A 72 -9.60 -16.27 -28.84
N ASN A 73 -8.70 -15.41 -29.33
CA ASN A 73 -7.82 -15.72 -30.46
C ASN A 73 -6.75 -16.79 -30.16
N LYS A 74 -6.37 -16.98 -28.89
CA LYS A 74 -5.46 -18.09 -28.51
C LYS A 74 -6.09 -19.47 -28.56
N SER A 75 -7.43 -19.58 -28.61
CA SER A 75 -8.11 -20.87 -28.72
C SER A 75 -8.08 -21.45 -30.14
N THR A 76 -7.80 -20.65 -31.16
CA THR A 76 -7.80 -21.07 -32.57
C THR A 76 -6.40 -21.35 -33.14
N ALA A 77 -5.33 -21.08 -32.40
CA ALA A 77 -3.95 -21.32 -32.85
C ALA A 77 -3.39 -22.70 -32.44
N LEU A 78 -4.21 -23.52 -31.78
CA LEU A 78 -3.89 -24.89 -31.33
C LEU A 78 -4.86 -25.94 -31.91
N SER A 79 -5.53 -25.63 -33.02
CA SER A 79 -6.43 -26.56 -33.74
C SER A 79 -5.90 -26.85 -35.13
#